data_AF-A0A6M1E5T8-F1
#
_entry.id   AF-A0A6M1E5T8-F1
#
_cell.length_a   1.000
_cell.length_b   1.000
_cell.length_c   1.000
_cell.angle_alpha   90.00
_cell.angle_beta   90.00
_cell.angle_gamma   90.00
#
_symmetry.space_group_name_H-M   'P 1'
#
loop_
_entity.id
_entity.type
_entity.pdbx_description
1 polymer ?
#
loop_
_entity_poly.entity_id
_entity_poly.type
_entity_poly.pdbx_seq_one_letter_code
_entity_poly.pdbx_strand_id
1 'polypeptide(L)'
;MAEQYIDREALQLIRDRLWQICNDKQITLEDIQDRTGFSYSQVYRIIRGKNNISVSGLLAVCRALEIQPFEVFNFKLEIPKYLPTRKERK
;
A
#
# COMPACT_ATOMS: atom_id res chain seq x y z
N MET A 1 9.10 6.37 22.59
CA MET A 1 9.24 6.65 21.14
C MET A 1 7.94 7.28 20.69
N ALA A 2 7.96 8.30 19.83
CA ALA A 2 6.72 8.84 19.27
C ALA A 2 6.00 7.75 18.48
N GLU A 3 4.68 7.65 18.64
CA GLU A 3 3.88 6.72 17.83
C GLU A 3 4.01 7.10 16.35
N GLN A 4 4.17 6.09 15.50
CA GLN A 4 4.20 6.29 14.07
C GLN A 4 2.82 6.76 13.59
N TYR A 5 2.78 7.86 12.84
CA TYR A 5 1.57 8.25 12.13
C TYR A 5 1.16 7.18 11.12
N ILE A 6 -0.13 6.83 11.10
CA ILE A 6 -0.70 5.87 10.15
C ILE A 6 -1.97 6.48 9.58
N ASP A 7 -1.94 6.79 8.29
CA ASP A 7 -3.13 7.16 7.52
C ASP A 7 -3.94 5.89 7.22
N ARG A 8 -4.94 5.62 8.07
CA ARG A 8 -5.73 4.38 7.97
C ARG A 8 -6.64 4.38 6.74
N GLU A 9 -7.12 5.54 6.33
CA GLU A 9 -8.06 5.68 5.20
C GLU A 9 -7.33 5.41 3.87
N ALA A 10 -6.21 6.10 3.63
CA ALA A 10 -5.41 5.88 2.43
C ALA A 10 -4.88 4.44 2.37
N LEU A 11 -4.49 3.88 3.51
CA LEU A 11 -4.01 2.51 3.58
C LEU A 11 -5.12 1.48 3.28
N GLN A 12 -6.36 1.77 3.68
CA GLN A 12 -7.50 0.92 3.33
C GLN A 12 -7.75 0.94 1.81
N LEU A 13 -7.73 2.13 1.18
CA LEU A 13 -7.89 2.25 -0.28
C LEU A 13 -6.84 1.44 -1.06
N ILE A 14 -5.57 1.52 -0.64
CA ILE A 14 -4.46 0.75 -1.23
C ILE A 14 -4.74 -0.76 -1.12
N ARG A 15 -5.16 -1.23 0.06
CA ARG A 15 -5.41 -2.65 0.31
C ARG A 15 -6.60 -3.18 -0.44
N ASP A 16 -7.69 -2.42 -0.49
CA ASP A 16 -8.87 -2.79 -1.27
C ASP A 16 -8.52 -2.94 -2.74
N ARG A 17 -7.68 -2.04 -3.26
CA ARG A 17 -7.20 -2.12 -4.64
C ARG A 17 -6.30 -3.33 -4.89
N LEU A 18 -5.34 -3.59 -4.00
CA LEU A 18 -4.49 -4.79 -4.07
C LEU A 18 -5.33 -6.06 -4.05
N TRP A 19 -6.30 -6.14 -3.11
CA TRP A 19 -7.15 -7.31 -2.97
C TRP A 19 -8.04 -7.53 -4.19
N GLN A 20 -8.61 -6.46 -4.75
CA GLN A 20 -9.37 -6.53 -5.99
C GLN A 20 -8.51 -7.11 -7.12
N ILE A 21 -7.30 -6.61 -7.32
CA ILE A 21 -6.37 -7.12 -8.33
C ILE A 21 -6.04 -8.61 -8.10
N CYS A 22 -5.86 -9.03 -6.84
CA CYS A 22 -5.65 -10.44 -6.51
C CYS A 22 -6.83 -11.31 -6.97
N ASN A 23 -8.06 -10.89 -6.67
CA ASN A 23 -9.27 -11.62 -7.08
C ASN A 23 -9.43 -11.66 -8.60
N ASP A 24 -9.23 -10.52 -9.27
CA ASP A 24 -9.38 -10.39 -10.73
C ASP A 24 -8.37 -11.28 -11.47
N LYS A 25 -7.13 -11.38 -10.96
CA LYS A 25 -6.08 -12.24 -11.52
C LYS A 25 -6.08 -13.67 -10.98
N GLN A 26 -6.98 -13.99 -10.04
CA GLN A 26 -7.01 -15.28 -9.32
C GLN A 26 -5.66 -15.66 -8.68
N ILE A 27 -4.93 -14.68 -8.15
CA ILE A 27 -3.66 -14.87 -7.45
C ILE A 27 -3.93 -14.91 -5.94
N THR A 28 -3.54 -16.00 -5.29
CA THR A 28 -3.71 -16.22 -3.85
C THR A 28 -2.62 -15.53 -3.03
N LEU A 29 -2.77 -15.47 -1.70
CA LEU A 29 -1.72 -14.92 -0.83
C LEU A 29 -0.50 -15.85 -0.79
N GLU A 30 -0.73 -17.15 -0.93
CA GLU A 30 0.27 -18.21 -1.02
C GLU A 30 1.11 -18.04 -2.29
N ASP A 31 0.49 -17.76 -3.44
CA ASP A 31 1.21 -17.46 -4.68
C ASP A 31 2.14 -16.25 -4.52
N ILE A 32 1.68 -15.21 -3.81
CA ILE A 32 2.48 -14.02 -3.56
C ILE A 32 3.63 -14.33 -2.60
N GLN A 33 3.39 -15.16 -1.59
CA GLN A 33 4.44 -15.68 -0.71
C GLN A 33 5.51 -16.41 -1.53
N ASP A 34 5.12 -17.34 -2.40
CA ASP A 34 6.05 -18.12 -3.22
C ASP A 34 6.84 -17.22 -4.19
N ARG A 35 6.20 -16.20 -4.76
CA ARG A 35 6.83 -15.24 -5.68
C ARG A 35 7.75 -14.23 -5.00
N THR A 36 7.52 -13.91 -3.72
CA THR A 36 8.29 -12.87 -2.99
C THR A 36 9.30 -13.44 -2.00
N GLY A 37 9.13 -14.70 -1.58
CA GLY A 37 9.85 -15.29 -0.45
C GLY A 37 9.43 -14.73 0.92
N PHE A 38 8.34 -13.96 0.98
CA PHE A 38 7.81 -13.46 2.25
C PHE A 38 7.05 -14.55 3.00
N SER A 39 7.01 -14.47 4.33
CA SER A 39 6.08 -15.29 5.10
C SER A 39 4.62 -14.93 4.79
N TYR A 40 3.71 -15.90 4.91
CA TYR A 40 2.28 -15.66 4.79
C TYR A 40 1.80 -14.46 5.61
N SER A 41 2.25 -14.35 6.87
CA SER A 41 1.90 -13.26 7.77
C SER A 41 2.37 -11.89 7.26
N GLN A 42 3.50 -11.82 6.58
CA GLN A 42 3.97 -10.58 5.93
C GLN A 42 3.09 -10.23 4.73
N VAL A 43 2.78 -11.20 3.86
CA VAL A 43 1.88 -11.01 2.73
C VAL A 43 0.49 -10.55 3.20
N TYR A 44 -0.08 -11.25 4.17
CA TYR A 44 -1.35 -10.91 4.79
C TYR A 44 -1.31 -9.49 5.37
N ARG A 45 -0.26 -9.12 6.09
CA ARG A 45 -0.13 -7.76 6.66
C ARG A 45 -0.10 -6.69 5.58
N ILE A 46 0.54 -6.96 4.44
CA ILE A 46 0.61 -6.00 3.34
C ILE A 46 -0.77 -5.86 2.69
N ILE A 47 -1.41 -6.97 2.29
CA ILE A 47 -2.60 -6.96 1.45
C ILE A 47 -3.90 -6.79 2.25
N ARG A 48 -4.01 -7.42 3.42
CA ARG A 48 -5.26 -7.54 4.21
C ARG A 48 -5.16 -7.01 5.64
N GLY A 49 -3.96 -6.64 6.09
CA GLY A 49 -3.70 -6.22 7.46
C GLY A 49 -4.29 -4.85 7.84
N LYS A 50 -3.89 -4.34 9.01
CA LYS A 50 -4.23 -2.99 9.50
C LYS A 50 -3.01 -2.11 9.79
N ASN A 51 -1.84 -2.71 9.96
CA ASN A 51 -0.59 -2.02 10.33
C ASN A 51 -0.04 -1.23 9.14
N ASN A 52 0.82 -0.25 9.37
CA ASN A 52 1.51 0.41 8.26
C ASN A 52 2.32 -0.60 7.43
N ILE A 53 2.51 -0.29 6.14
CA ILE A 53 3.30 -1.11 5.20
C ILE A 53 4.50 -0.30 4.72
N SER A 54 5.59 -0.98 4.40
CA SER A 54 6.72 -0.32 3.76
C SER A 54 6.48 -0.20 2.26
N VAL A 55 7.02 0.86 1.65
CA VAL A 55 7.02 1.02 0.18
C VAL A 55 7.72 -0.17 -0.48
N SER A 56 8.85 -0.64 0.05
CA SER A 56 9.55 -1.81 -0.49
C SER A 56 8.69 -3.08 -0.49
N GLY A 57 7.93 -3.32 0.58
CA GLY A 57 7.00 -4.44 0.67
C GLY A 57 5.86 -4.34 -0.34
N LEU A 58 5.29 -3.14 -0.48
CA LEU A 58 4.28 -2.86 -1.49
C LEU A 58 4.81 -3.11 -2.91
N LEU A 59 5.99 -2.59 -3.25
CA LEU A 59 6.58 -2.77 -4.58
C LEU A 59 6.94 -4.22 -4.88
N ALA A 60 7.36 -5.01 -3.87
CA ALA A 60 7.56 -6.44 -4.02
C ALA A 60 6.24 -7.15 -4.37
N VAL A 61 5.14 -6.81 -3.69
CA VAL A 61 3.80 -7.33 -4.02
C VAL A 61 3.34 -6.89 -5.40
N CYS A 62 3.57 -5.64 -5.82
CA CYS A 62 3.24 -5.20 -7.18
C CYS A 62 3.96 -6.03 -8.25
N ARG A 63 5.25 -6.34 -8.05
CA ARG A 63 6.00 -7.23 -8.94
C ARG A 63 5.44 -8.64 -8.93
N ALA A 64 5.10 -9.18 -7.75
CA ALA A 64 4.50 -10.50 -7.61
C ALA A 64 3.14 -10.62 -8.32
N LEU A 65 2.36 -9.53 -8.32
CA LEU A 65 1.09 -9.40 -9.03
C LEU A 65 1.24 -9.02 -10.50
N GLU A 66 2.46 -8.78 -10.98
CA GLU A 66 2.76 -8.34 -12.35
C GLU A 66 1.94 -7.08 -12.73
N ILE A 67 1.99 -6.07 -11.86
CA ILE A 67 1.34 -4.77 -12.05
C ILE A 67 2.31 -3.62 -11.80
N GLN A 68 1.97 -2.46 -12.34
CA GLN A 68 2.63 -1.20 -12.05
C GLN A 68 2.06 -0.55 -10.78
N PRO A 69 2.86 0.17 -9.98
CA PRO A 69 2.37 0.81 -8.75
C PRO A 69 1.21 1.79 -8.97
N PHE A 70 1.15 2.48 -10.12
CA PHE A 70 0.06 3.41 -10.40
C PHE A 70 -1.31 2.73 -10.45
N GLU A 71 -1.37 1.41 -10.73
CA GLU A 71 -2.61 0.65 -10.74
C GLU A 71 -3.20 0.46 -9.33
N VAL A 72 -2.35 0.57 -8.30
CA VAL A 72 -2.72 0.57 -6.88
C VAL A 72 -3.04 1.98 -6.40
N PHE A 73 -2.24 2.97 -6.80
CA PHE A 73 -2.39 4.37 -6.38
C PHE A 73 -3.37 5.19 -7.23
N ASN A 74 -4.33 4.54 -7.90
CA ASN A 74 -5.31 5.23 -8.73
C ASN A 74 -6.51 5.77 -7.92
N PHE A 75 -6.22 6.61 -6.91
CA PHE A 75 -7.23 7.26 -6.06
C PHE A 75 -6.88 8.73 -5.80
N LYS A 76 -7.85 9.50 -5.31
CA LYS A 76 -7.67 10.90 -4.95
C LYS A 76 -7.67 11.06 -3.44
N LEU A 77 -6.85 11.97 -2.95
CA LEU A 77 -6.85 12.41 -1.56
C LEU A 77 -7.36 13.85 -1.48
N GLU A 78 -8.02 14.18 -0.39
CA GLU A 78 -8.34 15.57 -0.08
C GLU A 78 -7.06 16.30 0.34
N ILE A 79 -6.74 17.38 -0.38
CA ILE A 79 -5.57 18.20 -0.09
C ILE A 79 -6.03 19.45 0.64
N PRO A 80 -5.82 19.55 1.97
CA PRO A 80 -6.24 20.74 2.70
C PRO A 80 -5.35 21.93 2.32
N LYS A 81 -5.91 23.13 2.47
CA LYS A 81 -5.20 24.37 2.20
C LYS A 81 -4.25 24.68 3.37
N TYR A 82 -2.96 24.44 3.16
CA TYR A 82 -1.93 24.77 4.14
C TYR A 82 -1.51 26.25 4.08
N LEU A 83 -0.95 26.74 5.19
CA LEU A 83 -0.30 28.05 5.23
C LEU A 83 0.90 28.09 4.25
N PRO A 84 1.30 29.29 3.77
CA PRO A 84 2.47 29.47 2.91
C PRO A 84 3.71 28.77 3.46
N THR A 85 4.57 28.30 2.55
CA THR A 85 5.81 27.61 2.94
C THR A 85 6.73 28.56 3.71
N ARG A 86 7.69 28.02 4.47
CA ARG A 86 8.63 28.85 5.23
C ARG A 86 9.39 29.86 4.35
N LYS A 87 9.64 29.50 3.08
CA LYS A 87 10.32 30.34 2.09
C LYS A 87 9.46 31.54 1.67
N GLU A 88 8.14 31.37 1.60
CA GLU A 88 7.18 32.40 1.16
C GLU A 88 6.83 33.41 2.26
N ARG A 89 7.19 33.13 3.53
CA ARG A 89 6.93 34.01 4.68
C ARG A 89 8.05 35.02 4.97
N LYS A 90 9.12 35.02 4.16
CA LYS A 90 10.25 35.96 4.25
C LYS A 90 10.24 36.87 3.04
#